data_AF-A0A7W4ESY5-F1
#
_entry.id   AF-A0A7W4ESY5-F1
#
_cell.length_a   1.000
_cell.length_b   1.000
_cell.length_c   1.000
_cell.angle_alpha   90.00
_cell.angle_beta   90.00
_cell.angle_gamma   90.00
#
_symmetry.space_group_name_H-M   'P 1'
#
loop_
_entity.id
_entity.type
_entity.pdbx_description
1 polymer ?
#
loop_
_entity_poly.entity_id
_entity_poly.type
_entity_poly.pdbx_seq_one_letter_code
_entity_poly.pdbx_strand_id
1 'polypeptide(L)'
;MQREARKARTVAPFWMIGVASWAGVPLGSYLLLFHFGGTAFGVHELPWLVMYLMWLLFGGAIVAGQRLPKASGLLLIAVAAIGGIFISLFAWGLAI
;
A
#
# COMPACT_ATOMS: atom_id res chain seq x y z
N MET A 1 3.20 -16.55 -29.38
CA MET A 1 2.84 -16.16 -27.99
C MET A 1 3.99 -15.53 -27.19
N GLN A 2 5.21 -16.10 -27.13
CA GLN A 2 6.29 -15.52 -26.30
C GLN A 2 6.85 -14.14 -26.74
N ARG A 3 6.77 -13.77 -28.02
CA ARG A 3 7.20 -12.44 -28.50
C ARG A 3 6.23 -11.34 -28.03
N GLU A 4 4.93 -11.59 -28.14
CA GLU A 4 3.86 -10.72 -27.65
C GLU A 4 3.93 -10.52 -26.13
N ALA A 5 4.14 -11.60 -25.35
CA ALA A 5 4.30 -11.51 -23.90
C ALA A 5 5.56 -10.72 -23.47
N ARG A 6 6.65 -10.80 -24.25
CA ARG A 6 7.85 -9.97 -24.04
C ARG A 6 7.55 -8.50 -24.34
N LYS A 7 6.86 -8.20 -25.44
CA LYS A 7 6.46 -6.83 -25.82
C LYS A 7 5.51 -6.22 -24.78
N ALA A 8 4.57 -7.00 -24.26
CA ALA A 8 3.67 -6.58 -23.18
C ALA A 8 4.42 -6.24 -21.89
N ARG A 9 5.45 -7.03 -21.50
CA ARG A 9 6.33 -6.71 -20.35
C ARG A 9 7.14 -5.42 -20.53
N THR A 10 7.39 -5.01 -21.77
CA THR A 10 8.10 -3.75 -22.08
C THR A 10 7.16 -2.54 -22.03
N VAL A 11 5.93 -2.68 -22.53
CA VAL A 11 4.95 -1.57 -22.63
C VAL A 11 4.24 -1.31 -21.31
N ALA A 12 3.88 -2.37 -20.58
CA ALA A 12 3.27 -2.28 -19.25
C ALA A 12 3.94 -3.32 -18.35
N PRO A 13 5.12 -3.00 -17.79
CA PRO A 13 5.77 -3.92 -16.87
C PRO A 13 4.81 -4.22 -15.73
N PHE A 14 4.61 -5.49 -15.39
CA PHE A 14 3.74 -5.89 -14.26
C PHE A 14 4.07 -5.16 -12.96
N TRP A 15 5.33 -4.72 -12.79
CA TRP A 15 5.76 -3.89 -11.68
C TRP A 15 5.10 -2.51 -11.65
N MET A 16 4.84 -1.90 -12.81
CA MET A 16 4.14 -0.61 -12.92
C MET A 16 2.68 -0.74 -12.50
N ILE A 17 2.01 -1.84 -12.89
CA ILE A 17 0.66 -2.18 -12.43
C ILE A 17 0.67 -2.41 -10.91
N GLY A 18 1.65 -3.16 -10.41
CA GLY A 18 1.83 -3.37 -8.97
C GLY A 18 2.00 -2.07 -8.18
N VAL A 19 2.81 -1.14 -8.69
CA VAL A 19 3.04 0.18 -8.07
C VAL A 19 1.78 1.05 -8.13
N ALA A 20 1.09 1.08 -9.28
CA ALA A 20 -0.14 1.84 -9.45
C ALA A 20 -1.28 1.32 -8.56
N SER A 21 -1.44 0.00 -8.45
CA SER A 21 -2.41 -0.61 -7.53
C SER A 21 -2.04 -0.38 -6.07
N TRP A 22 -0.74 -0.48 -5.73
CA TRP A 22 -0.25 -0.22 -4.37
C TRP A 22 -0.49 1.22 -3.93
N ALA A 23 -0.15 2.22 -4.75
CA ALA A 23 -0.29 3.62 -4.37
C ALA A 23 -1.73 4.12 -4.56
N GLY A 24 -2.40 3.67 -5.61
CA GLY A 24 -3.73 4.13 -5.99
C GLY A 24 -4.83 3.70 -5.04
N VAL A 25 -4.76 2.48 -4.49
CA VAL A 25 -5.79 1.99 -3.56
C VAL A 25 -5.81 2.78 -2.24
N PRO A 26 -4.69 2.98 -1.52
CA PRO A 26 -4.64 3.80 -0.32
C PRO A 26 -5.02 5.26 -0.60
N LEU A 27 -4.45 5.87 -1.63
CA LEU A 27 -4.71 7.28 -1.96
C LEU A 27 -6.17 7.51 -2.38
N GLY A 28 -6.71 6.66 -3.25
CA GLY A 28 -8.10 6.76 -3.69
C GLY A 28 -9.07 6.57 -2.53
N SER A 29 -8.80 5.61 -1.64
CA SER A 29 -9.65 5.35 -0.48
C SER A 29 -9.61 6.53 0.51
N TYR A 30 -8.44 7.14 0.73
CA TYR A 30 -8.31 8.35 1.55
C TYR A 30 -9.05 9.54 0.93
N LEU A 31 -8.95 9.75 -0.39
CA LEU A 31 -9.66 10.83 -1.08
C LEU A 31 -11.18 10.65 -1.00
N LEU A 32 -11.67 9.41 -1.13
CA LEU A 32 -13.09 9.10 -0.95
C LEU A 32 -13.54 9.36 0.50
N LEU A 33 -12.72 9.00 1.49
CA LEU A 33 -12.99 9.31 2.90
C LEU A 33 -12.96 10.81 3.19
N PHE A 34 -12.02 11.54 2.60
CA PHE A 34 -11.96 13.00 2.71
C PHE A 34 -13.20 13.66 2.09
N HIS A 35 -13.64 13.16 0.94
CA HIS A 35 -14.76 13.74 0.20
C HIS A 35 -16.14 13.34 0.75
N PHE A 36 -16.30 12.09 1.20
CA PHE A 36 -17.60 11.53 1.61
C PHE A 36 -17.70 11.18 3.10
N GLY A 37 -16.62 11.23 3.87
CA GLY A 37 -16.57 10.74 5.26
C GLY A 37 -17.25 11.64 6.30
N GLY A 38 -17.67 12.85 5.93
CA GLY A 38 -18.46 13.74 6.78
C GLY A 38 -17.80 13.99 8.15
N THR A 39 -18.61 13.94 9.21
CA THR A 39 -18.14 14.20 10.60
C THR A 39 -17.18 13.14 11.12
N ALA A 40 -17.28 11.89 10.67
CA ALA A 40 -16.34 10.83 11.05
C ALA A 40 -14.93 11.14 10.55
N PHE A 41 -14.81 11.72 9.35
CA PHE A 41 -13.53 12.18 8.86
C PHE A 41 -12.96 13.32 9.72
N GLY A 42 -13.78 14.30 10.10
CA GLY A 42 -13.31 15.43 10.92
C GLY A 42 -12.76 15.02 12.30
N VAL A 43 -13.29 13.96 12.91
CA VAL A 43 -12.81 13.46 14.22
C VAL A 43 -11.60 12.52 14.07
N HIS A 44 -11.52 11.76 12.97
CA HIS A 44 -10.52 10.70 12.79
C HIS A 44 -9.53 10.96 11.65
N GLU A 45 -9.47 12.18 11.14
CA GLU A 45 -8.61 12.58 10.01
C GLU A 45 -7.15 12.20 10.25
N LEU A 46 -6.62 12.54 11.43
CA LEU A 46 -5.21 12.34 11.75
C LEU A 46 -4.84 10.84 11.88
N PRO A 47 -5.57 10.01 12.66
CA PRO A 47 -5.36 8.55 12.66
C PRO A 47 -5.44 7.91 11.27
N TRP A 48 -6.42 8.30 10.46
CA TRP A 48 -6.59 7.74 9.11
C TRP A 48 -5.47 8.19 8.18
N LEU A 49 -5.08 9.47 8.19
CA LEU A 49 -3.96 9.97 7.40
C LEU A 49 -2.66 9.20 7.71
N VAL A 50 -2.36 9.01 9.00
CA VAL A 50 -1.19 8.23 9.44
C VAL A 50 -1.28 6.78 8.93
N MET A 51 -2.45 6.14 9.02
CA MET A 51 -2.65 4.80 8.50
C MET A 51 -2.36 4.71 6.99
N TYR A 52 -2.90 5.65 6.20
CA TYR A 52 -2.73 5.66 4.75
C TYR A 52 -1.28 5.94 4.33
N LEU A 53 -0.58 6.85 5.02
CA LEU A 53 0.85 7.08 4.80
C LEU A 53 1.69 5.83 5.11
N MET A 54 1.37 5.13 6.20
CA MET A 54 2.08 3.91 6.56
C MET A 54 1.76 2.74 5.62
N TRP A 55 0.52 2.64 5.11
CA TRP A 55 0.17 1.69 4.05
C TRP A 55 0.98 1.93 2.78
N LEU A 56 1.20 3.18 2.40
CA LEU A 56 2.12 3.51 1.31
C LEU A 56 3.52 3.00 1.67
N LEU A 57 4.10 3.41 2.79
CA LEU A 57 5.46 2.98 3.17
C LEU A 57 5.65 1.45 3.22
N PHE A 58 4.72 0.71 3.82
CA PHE A 58 4.81 -0.74 3.92
C PHE A 58 4.61 -1.45 2.58
N GLY A 59 3.63 -1.01 1.77
CA GLY A 59 3.49 -1.58 0.44
C GLY A 59 4.71 -1.29 -0.45
N GLY A 60 5.35 -0.12 -0.29
CA GLY A 60 6.61 0.22 -0.92
C GLY A 60 7.75 -0.70 -0.47
N ALA A 61 7.82 -1.00 0.84
CA ALA A 61 8.79 -1.96 1.40
C ALA A 61 8.57 -3.38 0.87
N ILE A 62 7.32 -3.83 0.69
CA ILE A 62 6.99 -5.13 0.08
C ILE A 62 7.47 -5.18 -1.38
N VAL A 63 7.20 -4.11 -2.15
CA VAL A 63 7.64 -3.98 -3.53
C VAL A 63 9.17 -3.95 -3.65
N ALA A 64 9.85 -3.25 -2.74
CA ALA A 64 11.31 -3.24 -2.67
C ALA A 64 11.87 -4.62 -2.26
N GLY A 65 11.22 -5.31 -1.32
CA GLY A 65 11.59 -6.65 -0.88
C GLY A 65 11.54 -7.70 -2.00
N GLN A 66 10.64 -7.55 -2.96
CA GLN A 66 10.59 -8.39 -4.16
C GLN A 66 11.85 -8.26 -5.05
N ARG A 67 12.64 -7.20 -4.87
CA ARG A 67 13.88 -6.95 -5.61
C ARG A 67 15.13 -7.38 -4.84
N LEU A 68 14.99 -7.77 -3.58
CA LEU A 68 16.09 -8.21 -2.71
C LEU A 68 16.35 -9.72 -2.81
N PRO A 69 17.53 -10.20 -2.36
CA PRO A 69 17.80 -11.62 -2.17
C PRO A 69 16.75 -12.30 -1.28
N LYS A 70 16.42 -13.57 -1.54
CA LYS A 70 15.28 -14.27 -0.91
C LYS A 70 15.18 -14.11 0.61
N ALA A 71 16.28 -14.26 1.34
CA ALA A 71 16.27 -14.19 2.80
C ALA A 71 15.93 -12.78 3.31
N SER A 72 16.61 -11.74 2.82
CA SER A 72 16.38 -10.35 3.24
C SER A 72 15.08 -9.79 2.68
N GLY A 73 14.73 -10.15 1.44
CA GLY A 73 13.46 -9.78 0.81
C GLY A 73 12.25 -10.36 1.55
N LEU A 74 12.29 -11.65 1.91
CA LEU A 74 11.21 -12.29 2.67
C LEU A 74 11.08 -11.66 4.06
N LEU A 75 12.20 -11.38 4.73
CA LEU A 75 12.20 -10.72 6.04
C LEU A 75 11.59 -9.32 5.97
N LEU A 76 11.96 -8.52 4.97
CA LEU A 76 11.41 -7.18 4.76
C LEU A 76 9.90 -7.23 4.48
N ILE A 77 9.46 -8.15 3.61
CA ILE A 77 8.04 -8.36 3.29
C ILE A 77 7.27 -8.77 4.54
N ALA A 78 7.81 -9.69 5.34
CA ALA A 78 7.17 -10.15 6.57
C ALA A 78 7.01 -9.02 7.59
N VAL A 79 8.08 -8.26 7.85
CA VAL A 79 8.04 -7.11 8.75
C VAL A 79 7.04 -6.05 8.26
N ALA A 80 7.03 -5.75 6.97
CA ALA A 80 6.10 -4.77 6.39
C ALA A 80 4.64 -5.24 6.48
N ALA A 81 4.37 -6.53 6.22
CA ALA A 81 3.03 -7.09 6.34
C ALA A 81 2.52 -7.05 7.79
N ILE A 82 3.36 -7.46 8.75
CA ILE A 82 3.03 -7.41 10.18
C ILE A 82 2.81 -5.96 10.61
N GLY A 83 3.73 -5.05 10.28
CA GLY A 83 3.60 -3.62 10.58
C GLY A 83 2.32 -3.01 10.02
N GLY A 84 1.93 -3.37 8.80
CA GLY A 84 0.67 -2.93 8.19
C GLY A 84 -0.56 -3.37 8.98
N ILE A 85 -0.59 -4.61 9.47
CA ILE A 85 -1.67 -5.12 10.33
C ILE A 85 -1.74 -4.32 11.64
N PHE A 86 -0.60 -4.16 12.32
CA PHE A 86 -0.55 -3.44 13.60
C PHE A 86 -1.01 -1.99 13.46
N ILE A 87 -0.57 -1.27 12.42
CA ILE A 87 -0.96 0.11 12.21
C ILE A 87 -2.44 0.24 11.84
N SER A 88 -2.98 -0.72 11.09
CA SER A 88 -4.41 -0.75 10.81
C SER A 88 -5.22 -0.93 12.10
N LEU A 89 -4.84 -1.89 12.94
CA LEU A 89 -5.50 -2.10 14.24
C LEU A 89 -5.36 -0.89 15.17
N PHE A 90 -4.19 -0.26 15.20
CA PHE A 90 -3.94 0.93 16.02
C PHE A 90 -4.77 2.13 15.56
N ALA A 91 -4.79 2.42 14.25
CA ALA A 91 -5.56 3.53 13.69
C ALA A 91 -7.07 3.33 13.88
N TRP A 92 -7.56 2.10 13.72
CA TRP A 92 -8.96 1.78 14.01
C TRP A 92 -9.26 1.87 15.51
N GLY A 93 -8.37 1.41 16.39
CA GLY A 93 -8.52 1.53 17.84
C GLY A 93 -8.50 2.98 18.35
N LEU A 94 -7.77 3.87 17.69
CA LEU A 94 -7.80 5.32 17.96
C LEU A 94 -9.03 6.03 17.38
N ALA A 95 -9.74 5.37 16.46
CA ALA A 95 -10.91 5.92 15.79
C ALA A 95 -12.25 5.48 16.41
N ILE A 96 -12.22 4.68 17.47
CA ILE A 96 -13.38 4.31 18.30
C ILE A 96 -13.39 5.22 19.53
#